data_AF-A0A379G8Y2-F1
#
_entry.id   AF-A0A379G8Y2-F1
#
_cell.length_a   1.000
_cell.length_b   1.000
_cell.length_c   1.000
_cell.angle_alpha   90.00
_cell.angle_beta   90.00
_cell.angle_gamma   90.00
#
_symmetry.space_group_name_H-M   'P 1'
#
loop_
_entity.id
_entity.type
_entity.pdbx_description
1 polymer ?
#
loop_
_entity_poly.entity_id
_entity_poly.type
_entity_poly.pdbx_seq_one_letter_code
_entity_poly.pdbx_strand_id
1 'polypeptide(L)'
;MEDTNQILGVQETPQAVNKEGTPSYPAESILKGVAIVVLVVGVIAAIILLVTMGWVQDPKYTYHKEMVFNPMGFVMSIITLLSSITTWAVLNVLSNISINLFEIKKQL
;
A
#
# COMPACT_ATOMS: atom_id res chain seq x y z
N MET A 1 35.77 19.53 -38.24
CA MET A 1 35.24 18.19 -37.91
C MET A 1 33.86 18.46 -37.35
N GLU A 2 32.90 18.62 -38.26
CA GLU A 2 31.49 18.83 -37.91
C GLU A 2 30.93 17.52 -37.37
N ASP A 3 30.49 17.58 -36.12
CA ASP A 3 29.74 16.56 -35.42
C ASP A 3 28.55 16.09 -36.28
N THR A 4 28.64 14.86 -36.75
CA THR A 4 27.66 14.05 -37.52
C THR A 4 26.27 13.90 -36.87
N ASN A 5 26.05 14.57 -35.74
CA ASN A 5 24.93 14.47 -34.83
C ASN A 5 23.72 15.28 -35.32
N GLN A 6 23.89 16.15 -36.32
CA GLN A 6 22.81 16.95 -36.93
C GLN A 6 22.18 16.31 -38.18
N ILE A 7 22.71 15.20 -38.71
CA ILE A 7 22.24 14.61 -39.98
C ILE A 7 21.24 13.46 -39.74
N LEU A 8 21.29 12.80 -38.58
CA LEU A 8 20.20 11.93 -38.16
C LEU A 8 19.19 12.80 -37.42
N GLY A 9 18.04 13.07 -38.04
CA GLY A 9 16.89 13.78 -37.47
C GLY A 9 16.22 13.03 -36.29
N VAL A 10 17.02 12.55 -35.33
CA VAL A 10 16.56 12.09 -34.04
C VAL A 10 16.45 13.32 -33.17
N GLN A 11 15.28 13.98 -33.26
CA GLN A 11 14.79 14.70 -32.07
C GLN A 11 14.71 13.65 -30.97
N GLU A 12 15.62 13.72 -30.01
CA GLU A 12 15.37 13.16 -28.69
C GLU A 12 14.26 14.01 -28.08
N THR A 13 13.02 13.78 -28.54
CA THR A 13 11.86 14.06 -27.71
C THR A 13 12.13 13.34 -26.41
N PRO A 14 12.12 14.05 -25.26
CA PRO A 14 12.03 13.36 -23.99
C PRO A 14 10.85 12.41 -24.16
N GLN A 15 11.09 11.11 -24.10
CA GLN A 15 10.02 10.15 -24.01
C GLN A 15 9.20 10.61 -22.81
N ALA A 16 8.07 11.26 -23.10
CA ALA A 16 6.97 11.30 -22.19
C ALA A 16 6.69 9.83 -21.93
N VAL A 17 7.22 9.33 -20.81
CA VAL A 17 6.75 8.12 -20.18
C VAL A 17 5.27 8.39 -19.99
N ASN A 18 4.49 7.96 -20.98
CA ASN A 18 3.05 7.85 -20.92
C ASN A 18 2.79 6.89 -19.78
N LYS A 19 2.77 7.44 -18.56
CA LYS A 19 1.98 6.85 -17.49
C LYS A 19 0.56 7.00 -17.99
N GLU A 20 0.08 5.93 -18.62
CA GLU A 20 -1.30 5.78 -19.04
C GLU A 20 -2.21 6.42 -17.99
N GLY A 21 -3.04 7.33 -18.50
CA GLY A 21 -3.70 8.35 -17.71
C GLY A 21 -4.41 7.76 -16.50
N THR A 22 -3.95 8.14 -15.32
CA THR A 22 -4.90 8.38 -14.24
C THR A 22 -5.32 9.83 -14.39
N PRO A 23 -6.58 10.12 -14.75
CA PRO A 23 -7.06 11.49 -14.73
C PRO A 23 -6.78 12.07 -13.34
N SER A 24 -6.13 13.23 -13.30
CA SER A 24 -5.79 13.92 -12.07
C SER A 24 -7.07 14.45 -11.43
N TYR A 25 -7.67 13.64 -10.58
CA TYR A 25 -8.79 14.00 -9.73
C TYR A 25 -8.27 14.10 -8.29
N PRO A 26 -8.19 15.30 -7.70
CA PRO A 26 -7.52 15.49 -6.42
C PRO A 26 -8.17 14.68 -5.30
N ALA A 27 -9.50 14.56 -5.24
CA ALA A 27 -10.18 13.78 -4.21
C ALA A 27 -10.04 12.26 -4.39
N GLU A 28 -10.14 11.77 -5.62
CA GLU A 28 -10.16 10.34 -5.93
C GLU A 28 -8.76 9.72 -5.93
N SER A 29 -7.75 10.49 -6.34
CA SER A 29 -6.34 10.13 -6.19
C SER A 29 -5.95 10.00 -4.73
N ILE A 30 -6.50 10.86 -3.85
CA ILE A 30 -6.31 10.75 -2.41
C ILE A 30 -6.97 9.48 -1.87
N LEU A 31 -8.20 9.14 -2.27
CA LEU A 31 -8.89 7.97 -1.72
C LEU A 31 -8.19 6.65 -2.07
N LYS A 32 -7.73 6.51 -3.32
CA LYS A 32 -6.91 5.36 -3.76
C LYS A 32 -5.55 5.34 -3.07
N GLY A 33 -4.93 6.51 -2.88
CA GLY A 33 -3.68 6.65 -2.12
C GLY A 33 -3.84 6.23 -0.66
N VAL A 34 -4.90 6.68 0.01
CA VAL A 34 -5.22 6.33 1.40
C VAL A 34 -5.44 4.83 1.54
N ALA A 35 -6.12 4.18 0.60
CA ALA A 35 -6.27 2.72 0.61
C ALA A 35 -4.90 2.03 0.67
N ILE A 36 -3.99 2.37 -0.24
CA ILE A 36 -2.64 1.79 -0.30
C ILE A 36 -1.87 2.06 1.00
N VAL A 37 -1.93 3.29 1.53
CA VAL A 37 -1.26 3.65 2.79
C VAL A 37 -1.80 2.81 3.95
N VAL A 38 -3.12 2.64 4.06
CA VAL A 38 -3.75 1.83 5.11
C VAL A 38 -3.30 0.37 5.03
N LEU A 39 -3.16 -0.18 3.82
CA LEU A 39 -2.64 -1.55 3.65
C LEU A 39 -1.18 -1.66 4.09
N VAL A 40 -0.31 -0.74 3.66
CA VAL A 40 1.11 -0.76 4.02
C VAL A 40 1.29 -0.61 5.53
N VAL A 41 0.61 0.35 6.14
CA VAL A 41 0.68 0.58 7.60
C VAL A 41 0.13 -0.61 8.37
N GLY A 42 -0.98 -1.21 7.93
CA GLY A 42 -1.56 -2.38 8.58
C GLY A 42 -0.69 -3.63 8.50
N VAL A 43 -0.01 -3.87 7.37
CA VAL A 43 0.97 -4.96 7.22
C VAL A 43 2.16 -4.75 8.16
N ILE A 44 2.70 -3.52 8.22
CA ILE A 44 3.80 -3.20 9.14
C ILE A 44 3.36 -3.41 10.61
N ALA A 45 2.17 -2.95 10.98
CA ALA A 45 1.61 -3.14 12.32
C ALA A 45 1.43 -4.63 12.66
N ALA A 46 0.95 -5.45 11.72
CA ALA A 46 0.81 -6.89 11.91
C ALA A 46 2.17 -7.58 12.14
N ILE A 47 3.21 -7.18 11.41
CA ILE A 47 4.57 -7.70 11.61
C ILE A 47 5.08 -7.33 13.01
N ILE A 48 4.91 -6.07 13.43
CA ILE A 48 5.31 -5.62 14.76
C ILE A 48 4.56 -6.41 15.85
N LEU A 49 3.24 -6.60 15.71
CA LEU A 49 2.44 -7.39 16.64
C LEU A 49 2.90 -8.85 16.69
N LEU A 50 3.24 -9.45 15.54
CA LEU A 50 3.75 -10.81 15.49
C LEU A 50 5.08 -10.95 16.24
N VAL A 51 6.01 -10.00 16.07
CA VAL A 51 7.31 -10.03 16.76
C VAL A 51 7.15 -9.76 18.26
N THR A 52 6.31 -8.78 18.63
CA THR A 52 6.15 -8.35 20.02
C THR A 52 5.27 -9.26 20.87
N MET A 53 4.20 -9.81 20.30
CA MET A 53 3.28 -10.70 21.01
C MET A 53 3.49 -12.18 20.71
N GLY A 54 4.12 -12.53 19.58
CA GLY A 54 4.42 -13.92 19.23
C GLY A 54 5.54 -14.53 20.06
N TRP A 55 6.40 -13.71 20.67
CA TRP A 55 7.45 -14.15 21.60
C TRP A 55 7.22 -13.50 22.95
N VAL A 56 6.74 -14.28 23.92
CA VAL A 56 6.49 -13.84 25.29
C VAL A 56 7.51 -14.47 26.23
N GLN A 57 7.96 -13.73 27.24
CA GLN A 57 8.79 -14.27 28.31
C GLN A 57 7.91 -15.12 29.23
N ASP A 58 8.36 -16.32 29.54
CA ASP A 58 7.65 -17.21 30.44
C ASP A 58 7.50 -16.56 31.83
N PRO A 59 6.27 -16.29 32.33
CA PRO A 59 6.08 -15.62 33.61
C PRO A 59 6.56 -16.47 34.79
N LYS A 60 6.84 -17.76 34.56
CA LYS A 60 7.19 -18.75 35.57
C LYS A 60 8.69 -18.82 35.86
N TYR A 61 9.55 -18.29 34.98
CA TYR A 61 11.01 -18.36 35.14
C TYR A 61 11.63 -16.96 35.00
N THR A 62 11.60 -16.20 36.08
CA THR A 62 12.09 -14.81 36.14
C THR A 62 13.61 -14.66 35.85
N TYR A 63 14.36 -15.77 35.84
CA TYR A 63 15.81 -15.79 35.65
C TYR A 63 16.28 -16.40 34.32
N HIS A 64 15.40 -17.12 33.61
CA HIS A 64 15.69 -17.67 32.29
C HIS A 64 14.91 -16.85 31.27
N LYS A 65 15.64 -16.11 30.43
CA LYS A 65 15.07 -15.31 29.33
C LYS A 65 14.67 -16.22 28.16
N GLU A 66 13.97 -17.30 28.45
CA GLU A 66 13.44 -18.21 27.45
C GLU A 66 12.23 -17.53 26.82
N MET A 67 12.37 -17.17 25.55
CA MET A 67 11.27 -16.66 24.76
C MET A 67 10.43 -17.84 24.29
N VAL A 68 9.21 -17.94 24.78
CA VAL A 68 8.27 -18.98 24.37
C VAL A 68 7.29 -18.42 23.36
N PHE A 69 7.01 -19.22 22.33
CA PHE A 69 6.08 -18.85 21.29
C PHE A 69 4.66 -18.78 21.86
N ASN A 70 4.02 -17.62 21.71
CA ASN A 70 2.66 -17.39 22.16
C ASN A 70 1.68 -17.54 20.98
N PRO A 71 0.98 -18.69 20.85
CA PRO A 71 0.07 -18.93 19.74
C PRO A 71 -1.09 -17.93 19.71
N MET A 72 -1.49 -17.38 20.85
CA MET A 72 -2.54 -16.37 20.90
C MET A 72 -2.08 -15.03 20.30
N GLY A 73 -0.83 -14.63 20.55
CA GLY A 73 -0.22 -13.45 19.92
C GLY A 73 -0.10 -13.60 18.39
N PHE A 74 0.19 -14.81 17.92
CA PHE A 74 0.19 -15.12 16.50
C PHE A 74 -1.20 -14.99 15.87
N VAL A 75 -2.25 -15.57 16.48
CA VAL A 75 -3.62 -15.46 15.97
C VAL A 75 -4.08 -14.00 15.88
N MET A 76 -3.77 -13.20 16.89
CA MET A 76 -4.09 -11.77 16.87
C MET A 76 -3.43 -11.04 15.70
N SER A 77 -2.15 -11.33 15.41
CA SER A 77 -1.45 -10.71 14.28
C SER A 77 -2.09 -11.07 12.93
N ILE A 78 -2.55 -12.31 12.75
CA ILE A 78 -3.26 -12.76 11.54
C ILE A 78 -4.60 -12.04 11.40
N ILE A 79 -5.37 -11.92 12.49
CA ILE A 79 -6.65 -11.19 12.48
C ILE A 79 -6.43 -9.72 12.12
N THR A 80 -5.41 -9.08 12.68
CA THR A 80 -5.06 -7.69 12.33
C THR A 80 -4.70 -7.55 10.85
N LEU A 81 -3.95 -8.51 10.30
CA LEU A 81 -3.59 -8.52 8.88
C LEU A 81 -4.82 -8.68 7.98
N LEU A 82 -5.71 -9.62 8.31
CA LEU A 82 -6.97 -9.83 7.60
C LEU A 82 -7.89 -8.61 7.68
N SER A 83 -7.95 -7.96 8.84
CA SER A 83 -8.70 -6.72 9.02
C SER A 83 -8.17 -5.60 8.13
N SER A 84 -6.84 -5.42 8.05
CA SER A 84 -6.22 -4.44 7.17
C SER A 84 -6.52 -4.69 5.69
N ILE A 85 -6.43 -5.95 5.24
CA ILE A 85 -6.80 -6.33 3.87
C ILE A 85 -8.28 -6.03 3.60
N THR A 86 -9.16 -6.35 4.55
CA THR A 86 -10.61 -6.11 4.41
C THR A 86 -10.89 -4.61 4.29
N THR A 87 -10.29 -3.79 5.17
CA THR A 87 -10.42 -2.33 5.11
C THR A 87 -9.90 -1.78 3.78
N TRP A 88 -8.73 -2.25 3.31
CA TRP A 88 -8.21 -1.87 2.00
C TRP A 88 -9.17 -2.22 0.86
N ALA A 89 -9.72 -3.44 0.87
CA ALA A 89 -10.65 -3.90 -0.17
C ALA A 89 -11.91 -3.03 -0.23
N VAL A 90 -12.49 -2.68 0.93
CA VAL A 90 -13.65 -1.78 0.99
C VAL A 90 -13.29 -0.40 0.45
N LEU A 91 -12.17 0.19 0.89
CA LEU A 91 -11.73 1.50 0.40
C LEU A 91 -11.47 1.50 -1.11
N ASN A 92 -10.92 0.41 -1.65
CA ASN A 92 -10.64 0.29 -3.07
C ASN A 92 -11.94 0.23 -3.91
N VAL A 93 -12.96 -0.51 -3.43
CA VAL A 93 -14.28 -0.54 -4.09
C VAL A 93 -14.96 0.82 -4.01
N LEU A 94 -14.94 1.48 -2.84
CA LEU A 94 -15.49 2.82 -2.68
C LEU A 94 -14.79 3.84 -3.58
N SER A 95 -13.47 3.73 -3.73
CA SER A 95 -12.70 4.56 -4.66
C SER A 95 -13.16 4.39 -6.10
N ASN A 96 -13.33 3.14 -6.55
CA ASN A 96 -13.81 2.86 -7.91
C ASN A 96 -15.22 3.41 -8.17
N ILE A 97 -16.14 3.29 -7.19
CA ILE A 97 -17.50 3.86 -7.31
C ILE A 97 -17.44 5.38 -7.36
N SER A 98 -16.62 6.02 -6.53
CA SER A 98 -16.45 7.46 -6.50
C SER A 98 -15.98 8.01 -7.85
N ILE A 99 -15.00 7.36 -8.48
CA ILE A 99 -14.48 7.74 -9.80
C ILE A 99 -15.58 7.66 -10.86
N ASN A 100 -16.33 6.55 -10.87
CA ASN A 100 -17.38 6.33 -11.86
C ASN A 100 -18.51 7.39 -11.75
N LEU A 101 -18.94 7.73 -10.54
CA LEU A 101 -19.95 8.77 -10.32
C LEU A 101 -19.47 10.16 -10.74
N PHE A 102 -18.20 10.49 -10.47
CA PHE A 102 -17.63 11.76 -10.89
C PHE A 102 -17.57 11.87 -12.42
N GLU A 103 -17.18 10.79 -13.10
CA GLU A 103 -17.11 10.74 -14.55
C GLU A 103 -18.49 10.97 -15.19
N ILE A 104 -19.55 10.34 -14.66
CA ILE A 104 -20.93 10.54 -15.12
C ILE A 104 -21.38 12.00 -14.93
N LYS A 105 -21.09 12.60 -13.77
CA LYS A 105 -21.46 14.01 -13.50
C LYS A 105 -20.74 15.00 -14.43
N LYS A 106 -19.53 14.67 -14.88
CA LYS A 106 -18.75 15.53 -15.78
C LYS A 106 -19.23 15.45 -17.24
N GLN A 107 -19.87 14.35 -17.63
CA GLN A 107 -20.42 14.17 -18.99
C GLN A 107 -21.84 14.73 -19.16
N LEU A 108 -22.49 15.18 -18.07
CA LEU A 108 -23.79 15.86 -18.06
C LEU A 108 -23.60 17.38 -18.06
#